data_AF-A0A9P8D6Q6-F1
#
_entry.id   AF-A0A9P8D6Q6-F1
#
_cell.length_a   1.000
_cell.length_b   1.000
_cell.length_c   1.000
_cell.angle_alpha   90.00
_cell.angle_beta   90.00
_cell.angle_gamma   90.00
#
_symmetry.space_group_name_H-M   'P 1'
#
loop_
_entity.id
_entity.type
_entity.pdbx_description
1 polymer ?
#
loop_
_entity_poly.entity_id
_entity_poly.type
_entity_poly.pdbx_seq_one_letter_code
_entity_poly.pdbx_strand_id
1 'polypeptide(L)'
;MFEKDATDEYNNPLPEKQLDDRTIYLSRNNYGPLTQPTGIIQLVDFDLAVRSMPGKLYYGAIQGEKYRAPEVILNSGYSYSADIWSLGPFDSWGRDGTR
;
A
#
# COMPACT_ATOMS: atom_id res chain seq x y z
N MET A 1 3.35 -6.67 -12.51
CA MET A 1 2.79 -7.78 -11.72
C MET A 1 1.25 -7.77 -11.75
N PHE A 2 0.58 -6.63 -11.57
CA PHE A 2 -0.90 -6.52 -11.53
C PHE A 2 -1.59 -6.02 -12.81
N GLU A 3 -0.83 -5.75 -13.87
CA GLU A 3 -1.37 -5.16 -15.11
C GLU A 3 -2.31 -6.11 -15.86
N LYS A 4 -2.04 -7.42 -15.76
CA LYS A 4 -2.94 -8.46 -16.27
C LYS A 4 -4.26 -8.47 -15.50
N ASP A 5 -4.21 -8.37 -14.18
CA ASP A 5 -5.42 -8.36 -13.35
C ASP A 5 -6.26 -7.09 -13.59
N ALA A 6 -5.62 -5.94 -13.79
CA ALA A 6 -6.31 -4.70 -14.17
C ALA A 6 -6.98 -4.80 -15.55
N THR A 7 -6.30 -5.43 -16.50
CA THR A 7 -6.83 -5.68 -17.86
C THR A 7 -7.98 -6.70 -17.81
N ASP A 8 -7.88 -7.74 -16.98
CA ASP A 8 -8.92 -8.74 -16.80
C ASP A 8 -10.15 -8.19 -16.07
N GLU A 9 -9.97 -7.21 -15.17
CA GLU A 9 -11.09 -6.48 -14.56
C GLU A 9 -11.78 -5.57 -15.58
N TYR A 10 -11.02 -4.90 -16.43
CA TYR A 10 -11.57 -4.07 -17.50
C TYR A 10 -12.36 -4.89 -18.53
N ASN A 11 -11.86 -6.07 -18.91
CA ASN A 11 -12.49 -6.92 -19.93
C ASN A 11 -13.59 -7.83 -19.37
N ASN A 12 -13.50 -8.25 -18.11
CA ASN A 12 -14.46 -9.12 -17.45
C ASN A 12 -14.69 -8.66 -16.00
N PRO A 13 -15.48 -7.60 -15.80
CA PRO A 13 -15.70 -7.02 -14.48
C PRO A 13 -16.38 -8.02 -13.56
N LEU A 14 -15.96 -8.04 -12.29
CA LEU A 14 -16.67 -8.82 -11.28
C LEU A 14 -18.07 -8.24 -11.02
N PRO A 15 -18.99 -9.04 -10.44
CA PRO A 15 -20.32 -8.57 -10.11
C PRO A 15 -20.29 -7.25 -9.33
N GLU A 16 -20.95 -6.24 -9.87
CA GLU A 16 -21.13 -4.94 -9.23
C GLU A 16 -22.56 -4.80 -8.69
N LYS A 17 -22.69 -4.08 -7.57
CA LYS A 17 -23.99 -3.69 -7.03
C LYS A 17 -24.12 -2.17 -7.13
N GLN A 18 -25.00 -1.72 -8.01
CA GLN A 18 -25.36 -0.31 -8.15
C GLN A 18 -26.39 0.06 -7.07
N LEU A 19 -26.08 1.08 -6.28
CA LEU A 19 -27.00 1.79 -5.39
C LEU A 19 -27.10 3.24 -5.86
N ASP A 20 -28.13 3.97 -5.44
CA ASP A 20 -28.35 5.36 -5.87
C ASP A 20 -27.20 6.31 -5.48
N ASP A 21 -26.43 5.98 -4.43
CA ASP A 21 -25.36 6.79 -3.86
C ASP A 21 -23.93 6.29 -4.19
N ARG A 22 -23.78 5.00 -4.53
CA ARG A 22 -22.47 4.38 -4.81
C ARG A 22 -22.57 3.06 -5.54
N THR A 23 -21.49 2.71 -6.22
CA THR A 23 -21.26 1.38 -6.76
C THR A 23 -20.40 0.58 -5.79
N ILE A 24 -20.82 -0.65 -5.47
CA ILE A 24 -20.02 -1.59 -4.69
C ILE A 24 -19.46 -2.64 -5.65
N TYR A 25 -18.14 -2.72 -5.74
CA TYR A 25 -17.42 -3.73 -6.52
C TYR A 25 -17.03 -4.91 -5.63
N LEU A 26 -17.24 -6.13 -6.12
CA LEU A 26 -16.69 -7.31 -5.47
C LEU A 26 -15.17 -7.35 -5.65
N SER A 27 -14.41 -7.53 -4.58
CA SER A 27 -12.94 -7.60 -4.66
C SER A 27 -12.46 -8.91 -5.30
N ARG A 28 -11.46 -8.83 -6.19
CA ARG A 28 -10.67 -10.01 -6.58
C ARG A 28 -9.80 -10.43 -5.41
N ASN A 29 -10.08 -11.60 -4.86
CA ASN A 29 -9.29 -12.18 -3.76
C ASN A 29 -8.36 -13.29 -4.23
N ASN A 30 -8.40 -13.66 -5.51
CA ASN A 30 -7.63 -14.76 -6.06
C ASN A 30 -6.81 -14.29 -7.27
N TYR A 31 -5.60 -13.82 -7.01
CA TYR A 31 -4.63 -13.38 -8.02
C TYR A 31 -3.83 -14.55 -8.61
N GLY A 32 -4.22 -15.79 -8.29
CA GLY A 32 -3.48 -16.99 -8.66
C GLY A 32 -2.11 -17.10 -7.96
N PRO A 33 -1.37 -18.17 -8.24
CA PRO A 33 0.02 -18.28 -7.78
C PRO A 33 0.87 -17.21 -8.46
N LEU A 34 1.77 -16.58 -7.69
CA LEU A 34 2.73 -15.63 -8.23
C LEU A 34 3.50 -16.29 -9.37
N THR A 35 3.34 -15.76 -10.59
CA THR A 35 3.91 -16.34 -11.82
C THR A 35 5.44 -16.35 -11.82
N GLN A 36 6.06 -15.54 -10.96
CA GLN A 36 7.49 -15.59 -10.63
C GLN A 36 7.63 -15.49 -9.11
N PRO A 37 8.50 -16.29 -8.47
CA PRO A 37 8.88 -16.02 -7.09
C PRO A 37 9.49 -14.63 -7.05
N THR A 38 9.01 -13.76 -6.17
CA THR A 38 9.42 -12.35 -6.06
C THR A 38 10.88 -12.18 -5.58
N GLY A 39 11.71 -13.21 -5.66
CA GLY A 39 12.99 -13.28 -4.96
C GLY A 39 12.81 -13.25 -3.44
N ILE A 40 13.92 -13.18 -2.71
CA ILE A 40 13.90 -12.89 -1.28
C ILE A 40 13.86 -11.37 -1.13
N ILE A 41 12.75 -10.83 -0.63
CA ILE A 41 12.66 -9.42 -0.26
C ILE A 41 13.27 -9.27 1.13
N GLN A 42 14.34 -8.50 1.24
CA GLN A 42 14.97 -8.17 2.51
C GLN A 42 14.80 -6.69 2.80
N LEU A 43 14.31 -6.37 4.00
CA LEU A 43 14.34 -5.00 4.50
C LEU A 43 15.79 -4.66 4.84
N VAL A 44 16.27 -3.58 4.27
CA VAL A 44 17.60 -3.01 4.50
C VAL A 44 17.44 -1.57 4.98
N ASP A 45 18.49 -1.00 5.58
CA ASP A 45 18.51 0.36 6.14
C ASP A 45 17.55 0.55 7.34
N PHE A 46 18.05 0.25 8.54
CA PHE A 46 17.32 0.37 9.81
C PHE A 46 17.74 1.60 10.61
N ASP A 47 18.39 2.60 10.00
CA ASP A 47 18.95 3.75 10.72
C ASP A 47 17.86 4.61 11.38
N LEU A 48 16.63 4.58 10.84
CA LEU A 48 15.46 5.25 11.39
C LEU A 48 14.50 4.30 12.13
N ALA A 49 14.85 3.02 12.27
CA ALA A 49 14.00 2.05 12.93
C ALA A 49 14.02 2.24 14.45
N VAL A 50 12.83 2.28 15.05
CA VAL A 50 12.68 2.42 16.50
C VAL A 50 11.88 1.25 17.05
N ARG A 51 12.36 0.64 18.14
CA ARG A 51 11.60 -0.36 18.86
C ARG A 51 10.41 0.30 19.54
N SER A 52 9.22 0.04 19.01
CA SER A 52 7.97 0.58 19.55
C SER A 52 7.63 -0.02 20.92
N MET A 53 7.08 0.79 21.83
CA MET A 53 6.53 0.36 23.11
C MET A 53 5.00 0.55 23.09
N PRO A 54 4.21 -0.37 23.68
CA PRO A 54 2.76 -0.23 23.74
C PRO A 54 2.34 1.13 24.35
N GLY A 55 1.50 1.87 23.63
CA GLY A 55 1.00 3.19 24.06
C GLY A 55 1.97 4.35 23.88
N LYS A 56 3.17 4.14 23.32
CA LYS A 56 4.13 5.21 23.02
C LYS A 56 3.95 5.70 21.60
N LEU A 57 3.82 7.02 21.46
CA LEU A 57 3.82 7.72 20.17
C LEU A 57 5.21 8.27 19.88
N TYR A 58 5.62 8.18 18.62
CA TYR A 58 6.88 8.68 18.12
C TYR A 58 6.63 9.89 17.21
N TYR A 59 7.61 10.79 17.12
CA TYR A 59 7.51 12.04 16.38
C TYR A 59 8.79 12.22 15.56
N GLY A 60 8.64 12.75 14.35
CA GLY A 60 9.75 12.92 13.42
C GLY A 60 9.43 12.47 12.01
N ALA A 61 10.22 12.96 11.07
CA ALA A 61 10.11 12.65 9.65
C ALA A 61 10.86 11.35 9.33
N ILE A 62 10.22 10.19 9.57
CA ILE A 62 10.81 8.88 9.25
C ILE A 62 10.57 8.41 7.80
N GLN A 63 9.60 9.01 7.12
CA GLN A 63 9.25 8.70 5.73
C GLN A 63 9.71 9.81 4.78
N GLY A 64 10.11 9.39 3.57
CA GLY A 64 10.34 10.29 2.44
C GLY A 64 9.10 11.12 2.14
N GLU A 65 9.28 12.35 1.68
CA GLU A 65 8.24 13.39 1.62
C GLU A 65 6.95 12.96 0.92
N LYS A 66 7.05 12.17 -0.16
CA LYS A 66 5.89 11.67 -0.94
C LYS A 66 5.18 10.46 -0.34
N TYR A 67 5.81 9.76 0.61
CA TYR A 67 5.32 8.51 1.19
C TYR A 67 4.88 8.65 2.64
N ARG A 68 4.80 9.89 3.11
CA ARG A 68 4.55 10.20 4.51
C ARG A 68 3.09 9.91 4.86
N ALA A 69 2.90 9.16 5.95
CA ALA A 69 1.60 8.86 6.49
C ALA A 69 0.93 10.14 7.02
N PRO A 70 -0.40 10.26 6.96
CA PRO A 70 -1.11 11.47 7.37
C PRO A 70 -0.82 11.85 8.83
N GLU A 71 -0.66 10.89 9.74
CA GLU A 71 -0.29 11.14 11.14
C GLU A 71 1.13 11.71 11.30
N VAL A 72 2.04 11.38 10.38
CA VAL A 72 3.41 11.90 10.35
C VAL A 72 3.43 13.31 9.74
N ILE A 73 2.60 13.59 8.72
CA ILE A 73 2.45 14.95 8.16
C ILE A 73 1.85 15.89 9.19
N LEU A 74 0.82 15.45 9.90
CA LEU A 74 0.12 16.23 10.92
C LEU A 74 0.89 16.33 12.24
N ASN A 75 2.03 15.63 12.34
CA ASN A 75 2.83 15.52 13.56
C ASN A 75 2.00 15.13 14.79
N SER A 76 0.96 14.30 14.59
CA SER A 76 0.01 13.87 15.63
C SER A 76 0.56 12.70 16.47
N GLY A 77 1.82 12.33 16.24
CA GLY A 77 2.42 11.11 16.75
C GLY A 77 2.08 9.92 15.86
N TYR A 78 3.09 9.11 15.56
CA TYR A 78 2.93 7.90 14.78
C TYR A 78 3.24 6.65 15.60
N SER A 79 2.70 5.53 15.11
CA SER A 79 2.92 4.18 15.64
C SER A 79 3.11 3.21 14.47
N TYR A 80 2.90 1.91 14.69
CA TYR A 80 3.00 0.88 13.65
C TYR A 80 2.10 1.14 12.41
N SER A 81 1.05 1.97 12.55
CA SER A 81 0.20 2.40 11.44
C SER A 81 0.97 3.07 10.31
N ALA A 82 2.06 3.79 10.62
CA ALA A 82 2.87 4.47 9.62
C ALA A 82 3.64 3.49 8.73
N ASP A 83 4.05 2.32 9.27
CA ASP A 83 4.72 1.27 8.50
C ASP A 83 3.74 0.62 7.50
N ILE A 84 2.49 0.41 7.91
CA ILE A 84 1.42 -0.10 7.04
C ILE A 84 1.12 0.88 5.91
N TRP A 85 1.07 2.18 6.21
CA TRP A 85 0.89 3.21 5.18
C TRP A 85 1.97 3.13 4.10
N SER A 86 3.23 2.88 4.48
CA SER A 86 4.34 2.78 3.52
C SER A 86 4.17 1.67 2.47
N LEU A 87 3.37 0.63 2.76
CA LEU A 87 3.10 -0.45 1.83
C LEU A 87 2.08 -0.08 0.74
N GLY A 88 1.24 0.92 0.97
CA GLY A 88 0.19 1.34 0.02
C GLY A 88 0.74 2.05 -1.23
N PRO A 89 1.47 3.17 -1.10
CA PRO A 89 1.94 3.91 -2.26
C PRO A 89 3.05 3.20 -3.04
N PHE A 90 3.74 2.22 -2.45
CA PHE A 90 4.69 1.36 -3.17
C PHE A 90 4.03 0.65 -4.37
N ASP A 91 2.75 0.27 -4.25
CA ASP A 91 1.99 -0.33 -5.36
C ASP A 91 1.61 0.68 -6.46
N SER A 92 1.54 1.98 -6.13
CA SER A 92 1.16 3.03 -7.07
C SER A 92 2.29 3.54 -7.97
N TRP A 93 3.56 3.41 -7.53
CA TRP A 93 4.77 3.89 -8.25
C TRP A 93 5.34 2.88 -9.26
N GLY A 94 4.78 1.67 -9.33
CA GLY A 94 5.09 0.72 -10.41
C GLY A 94 4.48 1.12 -11.77
N ARG A 95 3.76 2.24 -11.86
CA ARG A 95 2.94 2.65 -13.02
C ARG A 95 3.41 3.92 -13.74
N ASP A 96 4.38 4.66 -13.23
CA ASP A 96 4.85 5.94 -13.80
C ASP A 96 6.23 5.87 -14.48
N GLY A 97 6.78 4.67 -14.66
CA GLY A 97 8.09 4.41 -15.26
C GLY A 97 8.13 4.05 -16.75
N THR A 98 7.19 4.51 -17.59
CA THR A 98 7.34 4.51 -19.06
C THR A 98 6.43 5.54 -19.72
N ARG A 99 6.99 6.73 -19.96
CA ARG A 99 6.70 7.56 -21.13
C ARG A 99 8.02 8.07 -21.68
#